data_AF-A0A965CEE3-F1
#
_entry.id   AF-A0A965CEE3-F1
#
_cell.length_a   1.000
_cell.length_b   1.000
_cell.length_c   1.000
_cell.angle_alpha   90.00
_cell.angle_beta   90.00
_cell.angle_gamma   90.00
#
_symmetry.space_group_name_H-M   'P 1'
#
loop_
_entity.id
_entity.type
_entity.pdbx_description
1 polymer ?
#
loop_
_entity_poly.entity_id
_entity_poly.type
_entity_poly.pdbx_seq_one_letter_code
_entity_poly.pdbx_strand_id
1 'polypeptide(L)'
;SRNTDFSLGVSLNIQPIVADALNLLHLAWQRGNVLQQDIAHLLHSPYWSEGLQEADARALLDARMRRDLSLSFKVSRLQNYVLKVTTGDGAMRLPSTIKALQDLLEFAQTQEAKQPPSAWAVIIQKALKYADWPGQRSLSSHEYQAKKSFDSVLAQLSSLDDLLGNISATQAISQLSKLCQAKIFQPESKQIPRLQVMGMLEASASPLDAIWVMGMNDHVWPPVARPNALIPASLQRANFTPNASSEVQDAFAQAIHQRLIKSARHVIFSSANQEGDRQLRPSPLMQAIPLVKVDDLLADTLAEQLAKSVPSKVEGKSWQWIDDHQAPAVEEGGHVSGGTGLLKAQAICPAWAFYQYRLHAKALKEPVDGLDVMDRGNLVHQVLEAFWDGRDSEYLQNLSADDMQIALESAADKVLALFNQAHDEAFSSVFIQLEKERLVKLVTAWLVDV
;
A
#
# COMPACT_ATOMS: atom_id res chain seq x y z
N SER A 1 -1.97 -13.24 24.57
CA SER A 1 -3.41 -12.97 24.75
C SER A 1 -3.66 -11.53 24.35
N ARG A 2 -4.73 -11.24 23.59
CA ARG A 2 -5.09 -9.84 23.30
C ARG A 2 -5.58 -9.20 24.59
N ASN A 3 -4.99 -8.07 24.96
CA ASN A 3 -5.48 -7.26 26.08
C ASN A 3 -6.69 -6.41 25.67
N THR A 4 -6.92 -6.21 24.36
CA THR A 4 -7.93 -5.34 23.79
C THR A 4 -8.80 -6.09 22.76
N ASP A 5 -10.10 -5.88 22.79
CA ASP A 5 -11.07 -6.38 21.80
C ASP A 5 -11.89 -5.24 21.21
N PHE A 6 -12.17 -5.31 19.92
CA PHE A 6 -13.02 -4.36 19.21
C PHE A 6 -14.30 -5.11 18.84
N SER A 7 -15.44 -4.64 19.34
CA SER A 7 -16.75 -5.28 19.11
C SER A 7 -17.18 -5.23 17.64
N LEU A 8 -16.75 -4.21 16.91
CA LEU A 8 -16.98 -4.07 15.48
C LEU A 8 -15.92 -4.90 14.75
N GLY A 9 -16.32 -6.08 14.28
CA GLY A 9 -15.51 -6.85 13.34
C GLY A 9 -15.19 -6.03 12.08
N VAL A 10 -14.10 -6.35 11.41
CA VAL A 10 -13.74 -5.72 10.13
C VAL A 10 -14.24 -6.58 8.99
N SER A 11 -14.40 -5.99 7.79
CA SER A 11 -14.75 -6.79 6.62
C SER A 11 -13.64 -7.81 6.32
N LEU A 12 -14.04 -9.01 5.91
CA LEU A 12 -13.14 -10.14 5.71
C LEU A 12 -12.08 -9.85 4.64
N ASN A 13 -12.42 -9.07 3.61
CA ASN A 13 -11.48 -8.68 2.55
C ASN A 13 -10.29 -7.83 3.03
N ILE A 14 -10.37 -7.18 4.20
CA ILE A 14 -9.27 -6.38 4.78
C ILE A 14 -8.28 -7.27 5.53
N GLN A 15 -8.67 -8.51 5.89
CA GLN A 15 -7.74 -9.44 6.54
C GLN A 15 -6.59 -9.76 5.58
N PRO A 16 -5.31 -9.56 5.96
CA PRO A 16 -4.18 -9.68 5.04
C PRO A 16 -4.14 -11.02 4.27
N ILE A 17 -4.37 -12.13 4.97
CA ILE A 17 -4.46 -13.46 4.37
C ILE A 17 -5.51 -13.56 3.25
N VAL A 18 -6.64 -12.86 3.39
CA VAL A 18 -7.73 -12.86 2.41
C VAL A 18 -7.46 -11.85 1.29
N ALA A 19 -6.94 -10.67 1.62
CA ALA A 19 -6.54 -9.67 0.65
C ALA A 19 -5.52 -10.26 -0.34
N ASP A 20 -4.53 -11.02 0.16
CA ASP A 20 -3.53 -11.67 -0.70
C ASP A 20 -4.11 -12.79 -1.55
N ALA A 21 -5.08 -13.56 -1.02
CA ALA A 21 -5.81 -14.53 -1.83
C ALA A 21 -6.50 -13.84 -3.02
N LEU A 22 -7.19 -12.72 -2.78
CA LEU A 22 -7.88 -11.97 -3.82
C LEU A 22 -6.87 -11.36 -4.82
N ASN A 23 -5.75 -10.79 -4.34
CA ASN A 23 -4.72 -10.21 -5.19
C ASN A 23 -4.05 -11.27 -6.10
N LEU A 24 -3.78 -12.46 -5.59
CA LEU A 24 -3.26 -13.58 -6.39
C LEU A 24 -4.26 -14.00 -7.49
N LEU A 25 -5.55 -14.07 -7.16
CA LEU A 25 -6.59 -14.40 -8.14
C LEU A 25 -6.75 -13.29 -9.19
N HIS A 26 -6.69 -12.03 -8.77
CA HIS A 26 -6.67 -10.89 -9.69
C HIS A 26 -5.48 -10.97 -10.65
N LEU A 27 -4.27 -11.23 -10.14
CA LEU A 27 -3.09 -11.43 -10.96
C LEU A 27 -3.27 -12.58 -11.97
N ALA A 28 -3.84 -13.71 -11.52
CA ALA A 28 -3.99 -14.91 -12.33
C ALA A 28 -4.93 -14.74 -13.54
N TRP A 29 -6.00 -13.94 -13.40
CA TRP A 29 -6.98 -13.71 -14.46
C TRP A 29 -6.96 -12.28 -15.02
N GLN A 30 -5.93 -11.49 -14.73
CA GLN A 30 -5.78 -10.15 -15.29
C GLN A 30 -5.47 -10.25 -16.79
N ARG A 31 -6.35 -9.65 -17.61
CA ARG A 31 -6.15 -9.56 -19.07
C ARG A 31 -5.45 -8.27 -19.53
N GLY A 32 -5.49 -7.23 -18.69
CA GLY A 32 -4.87 -5.94 -18.96
C GLY A 32 -3.48 -5.81 -18.33
N ASN A 33 -3.03 -4.57 -18.19
CA ASN A 33 -1.84 -4.27 -17.42
C ASN A 33 -2.13 -4.45 -15.92
N VAL A 34 -1.11 -4.88 -15.18
CA VAL A 34 -1.04 -4.81 -13.72
C VAL A 34 -0.22 -3.59 -13.32
N LEU A 35 -0.57 -2.94 -12.22
CA LEU A 35 0.28 -1.91 -11.63
C LEU A 35 1.43 -2.57 -10.90
N GLN A 36 2.62 -1.98 -11.01
CA GLN A 36 3.80 -2.49 -10.33
C GLN A 36 3.62 -2.53 -8.80
N GLN A 37 2.87 -1.57 -8.25
CA GLN A 37 2.55 -1.53 -6.81
C GLN A 37 1.79 -2.77 -6.34
N ASP A 38 0.85 -3.29 -7.13
CA ASP A 38 0.08 -4.48 -6.77
C ASP A 38 0.98 -5.72 -6.71
N ILE A 39 1.96 -5.80 -7.61
CA ILE A 39 2.97 -6.86 -7.60
C ILE A 39 3.91 -6.71 -6.41
N ALA A 40 4.34 -5.49 -6.08
CA ALA A 40 5.16 -5.23 -4.90
C ALA A 40 4.44 -5.68 -3.61
N HIS A 41 3.15 -5.37 -3.47
CA HIS A 41 2.34 -5.85 -2.34
C HIS A 41 2.34 -7.38 -2.24
N LEU A 42 2.17 -8.09 -3.36
CA LEU A 42 2.28 -9.54 -3.38
C LEU A 42 3.69 -10.03 -3.03
N LEU A 43 4.75 -9.42 -3.56
CA LEU A 43 6.13 -9.82 -3.25
C LEU A 43 6.46 -9.69 -1.76
N HIS A 44 5.95 -8.66 -1.09
CA HIS A 44 6.16 -8.44 0.35
C HIS A 44 5.18 -9.21 1.24
N SER A 45 4.25 -9.97 0.65
CA SER A 45 3.29 -10.79 1.40
C SER A 45 3.91 -12.09 1.92
N PRO A 46 3.71 -12.42 3.21
CA PRO A 46 4.09 -13.70 3.78
C PRO A 46 3.05 -14.82 3.54
N TYR A 47 1.97 -14.55 2.80
CA TYR A 47 0.80 -15.44 2.68
C TYR A 47 0.77 -16.26 1.39
N TRP A 48 1.90 -16.40 0.69
CA TRP A 48 1.98 -17.29 -0.48
C TRP A 48 3.41 -17.72 -0.74
N SER A 49 3.56 -18.98 -1.15
CA SER A 49 4.87 -19.59 -1.39
C SER A 49 5.80 -19.41 -0.17
N GLU A 50 7.11 -19.35 -0.40
CA GLU A 50 8.14 -19.21 0.62
C GLU A 50 8.41 -17.74 0.98
N GLY A 51 7.35 -16.97 1.27
CA GLY A 51 7.45 -15.52 1.41
C GLY A 51 8.42 -15.01 2.48
N LEU A 52 8.67 -15.79 3.54
CA LEU A 52 9.64 -15.43 4.57
C LEU A 52 11.07 -15.87 4.24
N GLN A 53 11.25 -17.05 3.61
CA GLN A 53 12.58 -17.55 3.26
C GLN A 53 13.16 -16.82 2.04
N GLU A 54 12.31 -16.41 1.12
CA GLU A 54 12.70 -15.68 -0.09
C GLU A 54 12.47 -14.16 0.06
N ALA A 55 12.23 -13.64 1.27
CA ALA A 55 11.88 -12.24 1.52
C ALA A 55 12.90 -11.25 0.93
N ASP A 56 14.19 -11.47 1.18
CA ASP A 56 15.26 -10.60 0.66
C ASP A 56 15.32 -10.63 -0.87
N ALA A 57 15.17 -11.82 -1.47
CA ALA A 57 15.14 -11.98 -2.92
C ALA A 57 13.91 -11.28 -3.52
N ARG A 58 12.74 -11.41 -2.90
CA ARG A 58 11.51 -10.73 -3.34
C ARG A 58 11.63 -9.20 -3.23
N ALA A 59 12.27 -8.69 -2.16
CA ALA A 59 12.55 -7.27 -2.01
C ALA A 59 13.53 -6.75 -3.09
N LEU A 60 14.58 -7.53 -3.42
CA LEU A 60 15.48 -7.23 -4.52
C LEU A 60 14.75 -7.28 -5.88
N LEU A 61 13.79 -8.19 -6.06
CA LEU A 61 12.97 -8.25 -7.27
C LEU A 61 12.13 -6.99 -7.42
N ASP A 62 11.44 -6.53 -6.37
CA ASP A 62 10.70 -5.24 -6.36
C ASP A 62 11.62 -4.07 -6.74
N ALA A 63 12.80 -3.97 -6.10
CA ALA A 63 13.78 -2.92 -6.39
C ALA A 63 14.26 -2.93 -7.86
N ARG A 64 14.48 -4.11 -8.45
CA ARG A 64 14.86 -4.21 -9.87
C ARG A 64 13.68 -3.93 -10.81
N MET A 65 12.47 -4.39 -10.47
CA MET A 65 11.26 -4.10 -11.24
C MET A 65 11.03 -2.59 -11.35
N ARG A 66 11.16 -1.83 -10.25
CA ARG A 66 11.08 -0.36 -10.23
C ARG A 66 12.06 0.34 -11.16
N ARG A 67 13.20 -0.29 -11.45
CA ARG A 67 14.23 0.24 -12.34
C ARG A 67 13.98 -0.15 -13.80
N ASP A 68 13.51 -1.36 -14.04
CA ASP A 68 13.55 -2.01 -15.36
C ASP A 68 12.16 -2.14 -16.03
N LEU A 69 11.07 -1.98 -15.28
CA LEU A 69 9.69 -2.08 -15.75
C LEU A 69 8.95 -0.76 -15.57
N SER A 70 8.00 -0.51 -16.47
CA SER A 70 7.06 0.62 -16.41
C SER A 70 6.13 0.53 -15.19
N LEU A 71 5.45 1.65 -14.91
CA LEU A 71 4.43 1.72 -13.84
C LEU A 71 3.34 0.65 -13.99
N SER A 72 2.95 0.36 -15.24
CA SER A 72 2.05 -0.74 -15.55
C SER A 72 2.60 -1.63 -16.67
N PHE A 73 2.39 -2.93 -16.59
CA PHE A 73 2.85 -3.91 -17.59
C PHE A 73 1.94 -5.12 -17.67
N LYS A 74 2.01 -5.90 -18.75
CA LYS A 74 1.26 -7.17 -18.88
C LYS A 74 1.82 -8.25 -17.98
N VAL A 75 0.98 -9.19 -17.55
CA VAL A 75 1.43 -10.33 -16.71
C VAL A 75 2.49 -11.20 -17.42
N SER A 76 2.41 -11.37 -18.74
CA SER A 76 3.43 -12.06 -19.52
C SER A 76 4.80 -11.38 -19.44
N ARG A 77 4.82 -10.04 -19.36
CA ARG A 77 6.05 -9.26 -19.18
C ARG A 77 6.68 -9.53 -17.82
N LEU A 78 5.87 -9.67 -16.77
CA LEU A 78 6.34 -10.09 -15.44
C LEU A 78 6.99 -11.48 -15.51
N GLN A 79 6.34 -12.46 -16.14
CA GLN A 79 6.89 -13.83 -16.26
C GLN A 79 8.25 -13.83 -16.96
N ASN A 80 8.36 -13.14 -18.09
CA ASN A 80 9.60 -13.03 -18.85
C ASN A 80 10.70 -12.32 -18.05
N TYR A 81 10.33 -11.25 -17.34
CA TYR A 81 11.26 -10.49 -16.52
C TYR A 81 11.78 -11.32 -15.33
N VAL A 82 10.89 -12.01 -14.62
CA VAL A 82 11.24 -12.91 -13.51
C VAL A 82 12.18 -14.01 -14.01
N LEU A 83 11.89 -14.63 -15.16
CA LEU A 83 12.78 -15.63 -15.77
C LEU A 83 14.17 -15.05 -16.11
N LYS A 84 14.22 -13.85 -16.71
CA LYS A 84 15.46 -13.14 -17.04
C LYS A 84 16.33 -12.85 -15.81
N VAL A 85 15.76 -12.41 -14.68
CA VAL A 85 16.55 -12.05 -13.48
C VAL A 85 16.91 -13.24 -12.58
N THR A 86 16.37 -14.42 -12.89
CA THR A 86 16.55 -15.67 -12.13
C THR A 86 17.39 -16.70 -12.90
N THR A 87 17.87 -16.33 -14.09
CA THR A 87 18.74 -17.16 -14.93
C THR A 87 20.10 -16.49 -15.14
N GLY A 88 21.16 -17.29 -15.23
CA GLY A 88 22.54 -16.83 -15.46
C GLY A 88 23.36 -16.57 -14.19
N ASP A 89 24.58 -16.03 -14.39
CA ASP A 89 25.50 -15.68 -13.31
C ASP A 89 24.97 -14.47 -12.51
N GLY A 90 24.89 -14.60 -11.18
CA GLY A 90 24.27 -13.59 -10.32
C GLY A 90 22.72 -13.63 -10.30
N ALA A 91 22.13 -14.74 -10.75
CA ALA A 91 20.70 -14.99 -10.67
C ALA A 91 20.16 -14.86 -9.25
N MET A 92 18.99 -14.23 -9.16
CA MET A 92 18.26 -14.10 -7.91
C MET A 92 17.67 -15.46 -7.49
N ARG A 93 17.76 -15.79 -6.21
CA ARG A 93 17.29 -17.08 -5.66
C ARG A 93 15.86 -16.97 -5.14
N LEU A 94 14.89 -17.25 -6.00
CA LEU A 94 13.47 -17.32 -5.64
C LEU A 94 12.73 -18.52 -6.28
N PRO A 95 13.29 -19.75 -6.20
CA PRO A 95 12.72 -20.92 -6.89
C PRO A 95 11.26 -21.21 -6.51
N SER A 96 10.87 -21.04 -5.25
CA SER A 96 9.51 -21.34 -4.79
C SER A 96 8.52 -20.28 -5.25
N THR A 97 8.90 -19.00 -5.24
CA THR A 97 8.06 -17.90 -5.73
C THR A 97 7.84 -18.02 -7.23
N ILE A 98 8.90 -18.30 -8.01
CA ILE A 98 8.79 -18.51 -9.46
C ILE A 98 7.85 -19.67 -9.75
N LYS A 99 8.07 -20.81 -9.11
CA LYS A 99 7.26 -22.01 -9.32
C LYS A 99 5.78 -21.73 -9.00
N ALA A 100 5.48 -21.17 -7.83
CA ALA A 100 4.10 -20.86 -7.45
C ALA A 100 3.42 -19.87 -8.42
N LEU A 101 4.17 -18.86 -8.90
CA LEU A 101 3.67 -17.91 -9.88
C LEU A 101 3.41 -18.57 -11.25
N GLN A 102 4.33 -19.41 -11.72
CA GLN A 102 4.19 -20.15 -12.97
C GLN A 102 3.01 -21.13 -12.90
N ASP A 103 2.98 -21.97 -11.87
CA ASP A 103 1.92 -22.96 -11.63
C ASP A 103 0.53 -22.29 -11.59
N LEU A 104 0.41 -21.14 -10.90
CA LEU A 104 -0.83 -20.35 -10.84
C LEU A 104 -1.25 -19.83 -12.23
N LEU A 105 -0.33 -19.21 -12.96
CA LEU A 105 -0.63 -18.57 -14.24
C LEU A 105 -0.93 -19.61 -15.34
N GLU A 106 -0.18 -20.71 -15.38
CA GLU A 106 -0.44 -21.83 -16.27
C GLU A 106 -1.81 -22.46 -15.96
N PHE A 107 -2.10 -22.71 -14.68
CA PHE A 107 -3.41 -23.23 -14.28
C PHE A 107 -4.55 -22.31 -14.73
N ALA A 108 -4.42 -20.99 -14.53
CA ALA A 108 -5.43 -20.02 -14.94
C ALA A 108 -5.70 -20.00 -16.45
N GLN A 109 -4.66 -20.20 -17.27
CA GLN A 109 -4.76 -20.25 -18.74
C GLN A 109 -5.49 -21.51 -19.25
N THR A 110 -5.45 -22.61 -18.49
CA THR A 110 -6.13 -23.86 -18.87
C THR A 110 -7.63 -23.86 -18.59
N GLN A 111 -8.16 -22.86 -17.89
CA GLN A 111 -9.58 -22.81 -17.53
C GLN A 111 -10.45 -22.26 -18.66
N GLU A 112 -11.70 -22.70 -18.69
CA GLU A 112 -12.67 -22.20 -19.66
C GLU A 112 -12.98 -20.71 -19.44
N ALA A 113 -13.33 -20.02 -20.52
CA ALA A 113 -13.56 -18.58 -20.47
C ALA A 113 -14.77 -18.17 -19.60
N LYS A 114 -15.79 -19.04 -19.48
CA LYS A 114 -17.00 -18.80 -18.70
C LYS A 114 -17.50 -20.07 -18.06
N GLN A 115 -17.81 -19.99 -16.76
CA GLN A 115 -18.32 -21.09 -15.96
C GLN A 115 -19.32 -20.59 -14.91
N PRO A 116 -20.18 -21.46 -14.36
CA PRO A 116 -21.04 -21.08 -13.25
C PRO A 116 -20.21 -20.77 -11.98
N PRO A 117 -20.71 -19.89 -11.09
CA PRO A 117 -20.08 -19.56 -9.81
C PRO A 117 -19.61 -20.76 -8.98
N SER A 118 -20.36 -21.87 -8.96
CA SER A 118 -19.99 -23.11 -8.25
C SER A 118 -18.73 -23.78 -8.81
N ALA A 119 -18.58 -23.82 -10.14
CA ALA A 119 -17.38 -24.33 -10.79
C ALA A 119 -16.19 -23.40 -10.53
N TRP A 120 -16.41 -22.08 -10.58
CA TRP A 120 -15.39 -21.09 -10.20
C TRP A 120 -14.93 -21.24 -8.75
N ALA A 121 -15.82 -21.55 -7.80
CA ALA A 121 -15.43 -21.76 -6.41
C ALA A 121 -14.39 -22.89 -6.27
N VAL A 122 -14.58 -23.99 -7.01
CA VAL A 122 -13.63 -25.12 -7.04
C VAL A 122 -12.32 -24.74 -7.72
N ILE A 123 -12.39 -24.02 -8.85
CA ILE A 123 -11.21 -23.56 -9.58
C ILE A 123 -10.38 -22.59 -8.75
N ILE A 124 -11.01 -21.62 -8.08
CA ILE A 124 -10.36 -20.64 -7.21
C ILE A 124 -9.63 -21.35 -6.07
N GLN A 125 -10.27 -22.34 -5.45
CA GLN A 125 -9.62 -23.11 -4.39
C GLN A 125 -8.38 -23.85 -4.90
N LYS A 126 -8.40 -24.37 -6.14
CA LYS A 126 -7.23 -25.01 -6.76
C LYS A 126 -6.15 -23.98 -7.14
N ALA A 127 -6.53 -22.84 -7.70
CA ALA A 127 -5.61 -21.76 -8.06
C ALA A 127 -4.80 -21.29 -6.84
N LEU A 128 -5.47 -21.08 -5.71
CA LEU A 128 -4.81 -20.71 -4.46
C LEU A 128 -3.82 -21.78 -3.97
N LYS A 129 -4.08 -23.07 -4.20
CA LYS A 129 -3.12 -24.14 -3.90
C LYS A 129 -1.89 -24.10 -4.81
N TYR A 130 -2.06 -23.80 -6.10
CA TYR A 130 -0.92 -23.64 -7.02
C TYR A 130 -0.05 -22.43 -6.66
N ALA A 131 -0.66 -21.36 -6.15
CA ALA A 131 0.05 -20.22 -5.59
C ALA A 131 0.73 -20.50 -4.23
N ASP A 132 0.57 -21.71 -3.69
CA ASP A 132 0.98 -22.09 -2.33
C ASP A 132 0.45 -21.12 -1.27
N TRP A 133 -0.82 -20.71 -1.39
CA TRP A 133 -1.53 -19.90 -0.39
C TRP A 133 -2.07 -20.82 0.72
N PRO A 134 -1.94 -20.47 2.02
CA PRO A 134 -1.54 -19.17 2.58
C PRO A 134 -0.05 -19.07 2.97
N GLY A 135 0.83 -19.68 2.19
CA GLY A 135 2.27 -19.82 2.48
C GLY A 135 2.57 -20.99 3.42
N GLN A 136 3.86 -21.21 3.68
CA GLN A 136 4.32 -22.36 4.48
C GLN A 136 4.44 -22.08 5.97
N ARG A 137 4.33 -20.82 6.39
CA ARG A 137 4.40 -20.48 7.81
C ARG A 137 3.18 -21.01 8.54
N SER A 138 3.37 -21.33 9.82
CA SER A 138 2.23 -21.65 10.69
C SER A 138 1.32 -20.43 10.83
N LEU A 139 0.03 -20.65 10.61
CA LEU A 139 -0.99 -19.62 10.84
C LEU A 139 -1.20 -19.42 12.33
N SER A 140 -1.29 -18.16 12.75
CA SER A 140 -1.85 -17.83 14.05
C SER A 140 -3.32 -18.25 14.11
N SER A 141 -3.87 -18.37 15.32
CA SER A 141 -5.30 -18.70 15.49
C SER A 141 -6.24 -17.73 14.75
N HIS A 142 -5.86 -16.45 14.64
CA HIS A 142 -6.67 -15.42 13.99
C HIS A 142 -6.68 -15.63 12.47
N GLU A 143 -5.51 -15.90 11.90
CA GLU A 143 -5.35 -16.15 10.46
C GLU A 143 -6.04 -17.46 10.05
N TYR A 144 -5.95 -18.50 10.88
CA TYR A 144 -6.68 -19.74 10.65
C TYR A 144 -8.20 -19.52 10.62
N GLN A 145 -8.73 -18.73 11.55
CA GLN A 145 -10.16 -18.38 11.56
C GLN A 145 -10.55 -17.51 10.35
N ALA A 146 -9.71 -16.56 9.94
CA ALA A 146 -9.94 -15.74 8.75
C ALA A 146 -9.96 -16.61 7.48
N LYS A 147 -9.01 -17.53 7.34
CA LYS A 147 -9.00 -18.54 6.27
C LYS A 147 -10.27 -19.36 6.26
N LYS A 148 -10.71 -19.89 7.41
CA LYS A 148 -11.94 -20.68 7.52
C LYS A 148 -13.18 -19.86 7.13
N SER A 149 -13.24 -18.59 7.51
CA SER A 149 -14.30 -17.68 7.09
C SER A 149 -14.26 -17.43 5.58
N PHE A 150 -13.07 -17.31 4.98
CA PHE A 150 -12.91 -17.18 3.54
C PHE A 150 -13.35 -18.45 2.79
N ASP A 151 -12.99 -19.63 3.27
CA ASP A 151 -13.46 -20.91 2.71
C ASP A 151 -15.00 -21.00 2.74
N SER A 152 -15.64 -20.50 3.80
CA SER A 152 -17.11 -20.41 3.88
C SER A 152 -17.70 -19.42 2.87
N VAL A 153 -17.07 -18.27 2.66
CA VAL A 153 -17.51 -17.27 1.67
C VAL A 153 -17.33 -17.80 0.25
N LEU A 154 -16.24 -18.52 -0.02
CA LEU A 154 -16.01 -19.19 -1.29
C LEU A 154 -17.09 -20.24 -1.58
N ALA A 155 -17.51 -21.01 -0.57
CA ALA A 155 -18.63 -21.93 -0.71
C ALA A 155 -19.97 -21.21 -0.96
N GLN A 156 -20.17 -19.99 -0.43
CA GLN A 156 -21.36 -19.18 -0.71
C GLN A 156 -21.42 -18.68 -2.15
N LEU A 157 -20.27 -18.53 -2.84
CA LEU A 157 -20.23 -18.15 -4.25
C LEU A 157 -21.07 -19.09 -5.11
N SER A 158 -21.07 -20.39 -4.78
CA SER A 158 -21.87 -21.42 -5.47
C SER A 158 -23.38 -21.18 -5.40
N SER A 159 -23.87 -20.40 -4.43
CA SER A 159 -25.31 -20.08 -4.33
C SER A 159 -25.80 -19.08 -5.39
N LEU A 160 -24.88 -18.49 -6.16
CA LEU A 160 -25.18 -17.50 -7.20
C LEU A 160 -25.41 -18.11 -8.58
N ASP A 161 -25.35 -19.44 -8.72
CA ASP A 161 -25.48 -20.14 -10.01
C ASP A 161 -26.75 -19.75 -10.76
N ASP A 162 -27.92 -19.84 -10.09
CA ASP A 162 -29.22 -19.53 -10.69
C ASP A 162 -29.39 -18.05 -11.05
N LEU A 163 -28.64 -17.16 -10.37
CA LEU A 163 -28.75 -15.72 -10.57
C LEU A 163 -27.86 -15.22 -11.71
N LEU A 164 -26.64 -15.76 -11.83
CA LEU A 164 -25.60 -15.23 -12.71
C LEU A 164 -25.33 -16.11 -13.93
N GLY A 165 -25.68 -17.40 -13.90
CA GLY A 165 -25.33 -18.35 -14.94
C GLY A 165 -23.83 -18.42 -15.18
N ASN A 166 -23.41 -18.62 -16.44
CA ASN A 166 -21.99 -18.73 -16.78
C ASN A 166 -21.32 -17.34 -16.88
N ILE A 167 -20.39 -17.07 -15.95
CA ILE A 167 -19.66 -15.81 -15.83
C ILE A 167 -18.16 -16.01 -16.07
N SER A 168 -17.43 -14.92 -16.38
CA SER A 168 -15.97 -14.97 -16.47
C SER A 168 -15.31 -15.06 -15.09
N ALA A 169 -14.04 -15.50 -15.05
CA ALA A 169 -13.23 -15.50 -13.83
C ALA A 169 -13.19 -14.11 -13.16
N THR A 170 -13.01 -13.04 -13.95
CA THR A 170 -12.98 -11.65 -13.45
C THR A 170 -14.30 -11.25 -12.77
N GLN A 171 -15.43 -11.69 -13.31
CA GLN A 171 -16.74 -11.47 -12.69
C GLN A 171 -16.89 -12.29 -11.40
N ALA A 172 -16.46 -13.57 -11.41
CA ALA A 172 -16.50 -14.43 -10.23
C ALA A 172 -15.64 -13.87 -9.08
N ILE A 173 -14.41 -13.43 -9.36
CA ILE A 173 -13.51 -12.80 -8.38
C ILE A 173 -14.10 -11.48 -7.85
N SER A 174 -14.75 -10.69 -8.70
CA SER A 174 -15.45 -9.47 -8.28
C SER A 174 -16.61 -9.79 -7.32
N GLN A 175 -17.41 -10.82 -7.59
CA GLN A 175 -18.48 -11.25 -6.68
C GLN A 175 -17.92 -11.82 -5.38
N LEU A 176 -16.87 -12.63 -5.45
CA LEU A 176 -16.17 -13.13 -4.25
C LEU A 176 -15.65 -11.98 -3.38
N SER A 177 -15.07 -10.95 -4.00
CA SER A 177 -14.59 -9.76 -3.30
C SER A 177 -15.73 -9.00 -2.61
N LYS A 178 -16.89 -8.86 -3.27
CA LYS A 178 -18.09 -8.25 -2.67
C LYS A 178 -18.62 -9.07 -1.50
N LEU A 179 -18.66 -10.39 -1.61
CA LEU A 179 -19.07 -11.28 -0.51
C LEU A 179 -18.10 -11.17 0.67
N CYS A 180 -16.79 -11.11 0.41
CA CYS A 180 -15.78 -10.89 1.45
C CYS A 180 -15.92 -9.51 2.10
N GLN A 181 -16.27 -8.48 1.33
CA GLN A 181 -16.52 -7.14 1.85
C GLN A 181 -17.77 -7.09 2.74
N ALA A 182 -18.83 -7.80 2.36
CA ALA A 182 -20.08 -7.88 3.13
C ALA A 182 -19.95 -8.74 4.39
N LYS A 183 -19.00 -9.68 4.43
CA LYS A 183 -18.78 -10.57 5.58
C LYS A 183 -17.96 -9.85 6.65
N ILE A 184 -18.62 -9.50 7.77
CA ILE A 184 -17.94 -9.04 8.98
C ILE A 184 -17.20 -10.24 9.62
N PHE A 185 -15.91 -10.04 9.90
CA PHE A 185 -15.04 -11.00 10.56
C PHE A 185 -14.59 -10.47 11.91
N GLN A 186 -14.89 -11.25 12.95
CA GLN A 186 -14.39 -11.03 14.30
C GLN A 186 -13.79 -12.35 14.80
N PRO A 187 -12.50 -12.35 15.21
CA PRO A 187 -11.87 -13.54 15.75
C PRO A 187 -12.55 -14.01 17.04
N GLU A 188 -12.74 -15.32 17.20
CA GLU A 188 -13.21 -15.92 18.44
C GLU A 188 -12.15 -15.75 19.55
N SER A 189 -12.54 -15.14 20.67
CA SER A 189 -11.72 -15.08 21.89
C SER A 189 -12.25 -16.05 22.94
N LYS A 190 -11.38 -16.89 23.50
CA LYS A 190 -11.71 -17.78 24.63
C LYS A 190 -11.66 -17.08 25.99
N GLN A 191 -11.11 -15.87 26.06
CA GLN A 191 -10.97 -15.09 27.29
C GLN A 191 -11.74 -13.78 27.19
N ILE A 192 -12.33 -13.34 28.30
CA ILE A 192 -12.90 -12.00 28.41
C ILE A 192 -11.73 -11.01 28.27
N PRO A 193 -11.73 -10.14 27.23
CA PRO A 193 -10.66 -9.18 27.03
C PRO A 193 -10.62 -8.17 28.18
N ARG A 194 -9.41 -7.70 28.54
CA ARG A 194 -9.23 -6.73 29.64
C ARG A 194 -9.75 -5.34 29.27
N LEU A 195 -9.73 -5.01 27.98
CA LEU A 195 -10.24 -3.75 27.44
C LEU A 195 -11.18 -4.07 26.27
N GLN A 196 -12.39 -3.52 26.32
CA GLN A 196 -13.41 -3.66 25.29
C GLN A 196 -13.65 -2.29 24.65
N VAL A 197 -13.42 -2.19 23.34
CA VAL A 197 -13.77 -1.02 22.53
C VAL A 197 -15.10 -1.33 21.86
N MET A 198 -16.13 -0.56 22.23
CA MET A 198 -17.52 -0.83 21.87
C MET A 198 -18.18 0.39 21.20
N GLY A 199 -19.16 0.14 20.35
CA GLY A 199 -20.05 1.18 19.86
C GLY A 199 -20.95 1.71 20.99
N MET A 200 -21.36 2.97 20.92
CA MET A 200 -22.16 3.67 21.95
C MET A 200 -23.44 2.91 22.38
N LEU A 201 -24.01 2.13 21.46
CA LEU A 201 -25.29 1.43 21.66
C LEU A 201 -25.13 -0.01 22.14
N GLU A 202 -23.93 -0.56 22.00
CA GLU A 202 -23.64 -1.93 22.42
C GLU A 202 -23.64 -2.02 23.95
N ALA A 203 -23.97 -3.20 24.46
CA ALA A 203 -23.98 -3.48 25.89
C ALA A 203 -22.84 -4.43 26.21
N SER A 204 -22.09 -4.15 27.27
CA SER A 204 -21.12 -5.13 27.75
C SER A 204 -21.85 -6.36 28.28
N ALA A 205 -21.30 -7.54 27.96
CA ALA A 205 -21.83 -8.82 28.43
C ALA A 205 -21.57 -9.05 29.93
N SER A 206 -20.83 -8.16 30.61
CA SER A 206 -20.49 -8.28 32.03
C SER A 206 -20.38 -6.91 32.70
N PRO A 207 -20.50 -6.83 34.04
CA PRO A 207 -20.25 -5.59 34.77
C PRO A 207 -18.84 -5.05 34.50
N LEU A 208 -18.73 -3.75 34.26
CA LEU A 208 -17.46 -3.08 33.98
C LEU A 208 -16.93 -2.36 35.22
N ASP A 209 -15.63 -2.49 35.49
CA ASP A 209 -14.98 -1.72 36.56
C ASP A 209 -14.87 -0.23 36.20
N ALA A 210 -14.54 0.05 34.95
CA ALA A 210 -14.40 1.41 34.41
C ALA A 210 -14.89 1.51 32.95
N ILE A 211 -15.37 2.68 32.57
CA ILE A 211 -15.76 3.05 31.19
C ILE A 211 -15.11 4.37 30.82
N TRP A 212 -14.57 4.44 29.61
CA TRP A 212 -14.16 5.69 28.97
C TRP A 212 -15.05 5.94 27.74
N VAL A 213 -15.88 6.96 27.78
CA VAL A 213 -16.75 7.38 26.68
C VAL A 213 -16.05 8.50 25.90
N MET A 214 -15.60 8.19 24.69
CA MET A 214 -14.83 9.09 23.84
C MET A 214 -15.70 9.84 22.83
N GLY A 215 -15.19 10.95 22.29
CA GLY A 215 -15.81 11.67 21.17
C GLY A 215 -17.08 12.44 21.54
N MET A 216 -17.23 12.82 22.80
CA MET A 216 -18.40 13.52 23.32
C MET A 216 -18.38 15.01 22.97
N ASN A 217 -18.33 15.31 21.68
CA ASN A 217 -18.41 16.67 21.14
C ASN A 217 -19.86 17.01 20.73
N ASP A 218 -20.23 18.29 20.75
CA ASP A 218 -21.59 18.77 20.48
C ASP A 218 -22.18 18.36 19.12
N HIS A 219 -21.34 18.25 18.10
CA HIS A 219 -21.72 17.84 16.75
C HIS A 219 -21.76 16.30 16.56
N VAL A 220 -21.31 15.53 17.55
CA VAL A 220 -21.35 14.06 17.55
C VAL A 220 -22.45 13.55 18.47
N TRP A 221 -22.59 14.17 19.65
CA TRP A 221 -23.49 13.72 20.71
C TRP A 221 -24.15 14.91 21.42
N PRO A 222 -25.50 15.01 21.49
CA PRO A 222 -26.49 14.12 20.87
C PRO A 222 -26.37 13.99 19.34
N PRO A 223 -26.74 12.83 18.76
CA PRO A 223 -26.65 12.62 17.32
C PRO A 223 -27.65 13.50 16.56
N VAL A 224 -27.25 14.00 15.39
CA VAL A 224 -28.13 14.79 14.53
C VAL A 224 -29.25 13.91 13.95
N ALA A 225 -30.48 14.44 13.93
CA ALA A 225 -31.62 13.76 13.33
C ALA A 225 -31.39 13.45 11.84
N ARG A 226 -31.58 12.19 11.45
CA ARG A 226 -31.43 11.68 10.09
C ARG A 226 -32.63 10.78 9.76
N PRO A 227 -33.80 11.38 9.45
CA PRO A 227 -35.00 10.60 9.12
C PRO A 227 -34.75 9.75 7.87
N ASN A 228 -35.42 8.60 7.78
CA ASN A 228 -35.31 7.72 6.61
C ASN A 228 -35.92 8.42 5.39
N ALA A 229 -35.13 8.59 4.32
CA ALA A 229 -35.57 9.28 3.11
C ALA A 229 -36.71 8.56 2.35
N LEU A 230 -36.90 7.26 2.58
CA LEU A 230 -37.95 6.46 1.94
C LEU A 230 -39.32 6.61 2.62
N ILE A 231 -39.39 7.27 3.79
CA ILE A 231 -40.62 7.45 4.57
C ILE A 231 -40.91 8.96 4.72
N PRO A 232 -42.16 9.43 4.55
CA PRO A 232 -42.48 10.85 4.76
C PRO A 232 -42.06 11.36 6.15
N ALA A 233 -41.33 12.48 6.18
CA ALA A 233 -40.77 13.03 7.41
C ALA A 233 -41.85 13.44 8.44
N SER A 234 -43.02 13.90 7.97
CA SER A 234 -44.16 14.25 8.84
C SER A 234 -44.66 13.04 9.63
N LEU A 235 -44.76 11.88 8.98
CA LEU A 235 -45.20 10.63 9.61
C LEU A 235 -44.16 10.11 10.60
N GLN A 236 -42.88 10.18 10.26
CA GLN A 236 -41.79 9.81 11.15
C GLN A 236 -41.78 10.65 12.44
N ARG A 237 -41.94 11.97 12.31
CA ARG A 237 -42.01 12.89 13.46
C ARG A 237 -43.24 12.66 14.32
N ALA A 238 -44.41 12.54 13.70
CA ALA A 238 -45.67 12.33 14.42
C ALA A 238 -45.69 11.03 15.25
N ASN A 239 -44.93 10.02 14.82
CA ASN A 239 -44.84 8.72 15.51
C ASN A 239 -43.55 8.54 16.31
N PHE A 240 -42.73 9.60 16.49
CA PHE A 240 -41.46 9.54 17.22
C PHE A 240 -40.54 8.40 16.77
N THR A 241 -40.49 8.10 15.46
CA THR A 241 -39.65 7.00 14.96
C THR A 241 -38.16 7.32 15.18
N PRO A 242 -37.28 6.31 15.24
CA PRO A 242 -35.84 6.55 15.37
C PRO A 242 -35.32 7.56 14.34
N ASN A 243 -34.46 8.48 14.78
CA ASN A 243 -33.83 9.52 13.96
C ASN A 243 -34.79 10.56 13.34
N ALA A 244 -36.08 10.58 13.72
CA ALA A 244 -37.10 11.42 13.08
C ALA A 244 -36.94 12.93 13.32
N SER A 245 -36.51 13.31 14.53
CA SER A 245 -36.39 14.71 14.95
C SER A 245 -35.31 14.90 16.02
N SER A 246 -34.95 16.15 16.27
CA SER A 246 -34.04 16.56 17.35
C SER A 246 -34.52 16.04 18.70
N GLU A 247 -35.80 16.17 19.00
CA GLU A 247 -36.36 15.80 20.30
C GLU A 247 -36.22 14.30 20.56
N VAL A 248 -36.41 13.47 19.52
CA VAL A 248 -36.20 12.01 19.61
C VAL A 248 -34.73 11.68 19.85
N GLN A 249 -33.80 12.36 19.15
CA GLN A 249 -32.38 12.12 19.32
C GLN A 249 -31.85 12.61 20.67
N ASP A 250 -32.35 13.73 21.17
CA ASP A 250 -32.00 14.26 22.49
C ASP A 250 -32.48 13.32 23.59
N ALA A 251 -33.75 12.88 23.54
CA ALA A 251 -34.28 11.91 24.50
C ALA A 251 -33.50 10.59 24.47
N PHE A 252 -33.17 10.11 23.27
CA PHE A 252 -32.34 8.92 23.07
C PHE A 252 -30.94 9.10 23.67
N ALA A 253 -30.28 10.22 23.36
CA ALA A 253 -28.93 10.50 23.84
C ALA A 253 -28.89 10.63 25.37
N GLN A 254 -29.89 11.28 25.96
CA GLN A 254 -30.05 11.37 27.42
C GLN A 254 -30.23 9.99 28.05
N ALA A 255 -31.08 9.13 27.48
CA ALA A 255 -31.30 7.78 28.01
C ALA A 255 -30.01 6.94 27.99
N ILE A 256 -29.25 6.99 26.88
CA ILE A 256 -27.97 6.28 26.77
C ILE A 256 -26.92 6.90 27.71
N HIS A 257 -26.84 8.21 27.82
CA HIS A 257 -25.92 8.89 28.72
C HIS A 257 -26.17 8.51 30.19
N GLN A 258 -27.44 8.47 30.61
CA GLN A 258 -27.82 8.01 31.95
C GLN A 258 -27.49 6.53 32.19
N ARG A 259 -27.66 5.68 31.17
CA ARG A 259 -27.23 4.28 31.23
C ARG A 259 -25.72 4.19 31.45
N LEU A 260 -24.92 4.92 30.68
CA LEU A 260 -23.45 4.89 30.74
C LEU A 260 -22.92 5.32 32.12
N ILE A 261 -23.46 6.40 32.70
CA ILE A 261 -23.11 6.85 34.06
C ILE A 261 -23.31 5.72 35.08
N LYS A 262 -24.31 4.86 34.89
CA LYS A 262 -24.65 3.76 35.79
C LYS A 262 -23.99 2.41 35.44
N SER A 263 -23.19 2.37 34.38
CA SER A 263 -22.68 1.11 33.82
C SER A 263 -21.35 0.63 34.43
N ALA A 264 -20.63 1.50 35.16
CA ALA A 264 -19.36 1.15 35.79
C ALA A 264 -19.11 1.98 37.06
N ARG A 265 -18.12 1.57 37.87
CA ARG A 265 -17.72 2.30 39.07
C ARG A 265 -16.99 3.60 38.74
N HIS A 266 -16.18 3.58 37.69
CA HIS A 266 -15.47 4.75 37.19
C HIS A 266 -15.92 5.05 35.76
N VAL A 267 -16.42 6.26 35.51
CA VAL A 267 -16.87 6.69 34.17
C VAL A 267 -16.17 7.99 33.82
N ILE A 268 -15.43 7.99 32.72
CA ILE A 268 -14.78 9.18 32.16
C ILE A 268 -15.45 9.50 30.84
N PHE A 269 -15.81 10.76 30.64
CA PHE A 269 -16.26 11.28 29.34
C PHE A 269 -15.17 12.20 28.79
N SER A 270 -14.80 12.03 27.52
CA SER A 270 -13.83 12.89 26.86
C SER A 270 -14.35 13.48 25.55
N SER A 271 -13.91 14.70 25.26
CA SER A 271 -14.25 15.44 24.05
C SER A 271 -12.98 16.07 23.49
N ALA A 272 -12.83 16.12 22.16
CA ALA A 272 -11.72 16.81 21.53
C ALA A 272 -11.92 18.33 21.60
N ASN A 273 -10.86 19.11 21.84
CA ASN A 273 -10.94 20.57 21.81
C ASN A 273 -10.78 21.14 20.39
N GLN A 274 -10.15 20.37 19.50
CA GLN A 274 -9.78 20.82 18.16
C GLN A 274 -9.69 19.63 17.18
N GLU A 275 -10.06 19.87 15.93
CA GLU A 275 -9.86 18.96 14.79
C GLU A 275 -9.30 19.78 13.61
N GLY A 276 -8.03 19.57 13.25
CA GLY A 276 -7.33 20.47 12.33
C GLY A 276 -7.33 21.91 12.87
N ASP A 277 -7.80 22.87 12.09
CA ASP A 277 -7.93 24.27 12.53
C ASP A 277 -9.31 24.59 13.15
N ARG A 278 -10.21 23.60 13.23
CA ARG A 278 -11.56 23.79 13.76
C ARG A 278 -11.58 23.59 15.27
N GLN A 279 -11.99 24.62 16.01
CA GLN A 279 -12.32 24.47 17.44
C GLN A 279 -13.61 23.65 17.59
N LEU A 280 -13.58 22.68 18.51
CA LEU A 280 -14.69 21.81 18.83
C LEU A 280 -15.20 22.13 20.23
N ARG A 281 -16.49 21.89 20.47
CA ARG A 281 -17.12 22.10 21.78
C ARG A 281 -17.50 20.77 22.40
N PRO A 282 -17.48 20.66 23.74
CA PRO A 282 -17.98 19.47 24.42
C PRO A 282 -19.49 19.34 24.22
N SER A 283 -19.97 18.10 24.32
CA SER A 283 -21.38 17.77 24.29
C SER A 283 -22.16 18.56 25.36
N PRO A 284 -23.38 19.05 25.08
CA PRO A 284 -24.21 19.69 26.10
C PRO A 284 -24.52 18.77 27.28
N LEU A 285 -24.49 17.44 27.08
CA LEU A 285 -24.70 16.47 28.16
C LEU A 285 -23.53 16.37 29.16
N MET A 286 -22.37 16.95 28.84
CA MET A 286 -21.21 16.99 29.74
C MET A 286 -21.16 18.24 30.63
N GLN A 287 -22.07 19.20 30.48
CA GLN A 287 -21.99 20.48 31.21
C GLN A 287 -21.99 20.32 32.74
N ALA A 288 -22.67 19.30 33.26
CA ALA A 288 -22.75 19.02 34.69
C ALA A 288 -21.64 18.08 35.20
N ILE A 289 -20.75 17.61 34.33
CA ILE A 289 -19.68 16.67 34.69
C ILE A 289 -18.42 17.46 35.08
N PRO A 290 -17.84 17.22 36.28
CA PRO A 290 -16.64 17.92 36.71
C PRO A 290 -15.45 17.57 35.81
N LEU A 291 -14.65 18.58 35.45
CA LEU A 291 -13.42 18.39 34.70
C LEU A 291 -12.33 17.77 35.58
N VAL A 292 -11.63 16.79 35.03
CA VAL A 292 -10.44 16.17 35.62
C VAL A 292 -9.22 16.65 34.84
N LYS A 293 -8.10 16.90 35.53
CA LYS A 293 -6.85 17.27 34.84
C LYS A 293 -6.29 16.06 34.13
N VAL A 294 -5.84 16.24 32.89
CA VAL A 294 -5.31 15.16 32.05
C VAL A 294 -4.10 14.49 32.72
N ASP A 295 -3.23 15.28 33.35
CA ASP A 295 -2.02 14.79 34.03
C ASP A 295 -2.32 13.75 35.12
N ASP A 296 -3.49 13.83 35.75
CA ASP A 296 -3.93 12.88 36.79
C ASP A 296 -4.41 11.54 36.20
N LEU A 297 -4.58 11.46 34.88
CA LEU A 297 -5.12 10.30 34.16
C LEU A 297 -4.09 9.59 33.26
N LEU A 298 -2.93 10.19 33.03
CA LEU A 298 -1.93 9.61 32.14
C LEU A 298 -1.24 8.42 32.82
N ALA A 299 -1.33 7.26 32.18
CA ALA A 299 -0.45 6.14 32.51
C ALA A 299 0.93 6.39 31.89
N ASP A 300 1.98 5.93 32.57
CA ASP A 300 3.32 5.92 32.00
C ASP A 300 3.30 5.14 30.69
N THR A 301 3.75 5.78 29.61
CA THR A 301 3.99 5.12 28.33
C THR A 301 5.00 3.99 28.49
N LEU A 302 5.01 3.03 27.57
CA LEU A 302 6.05 1.99 27.58
C LEU A 302 7.45 2.59 27.56
N ALA A 303 7.66 3.68 26.80
CA ALA A 303 8.94 4.38 26.76
C ALA A 303 9.32 4.97 28.12
N GLU A 304 8.38 5.62 28.81
CA GLU A 304 8.60 6.14 30.17
C GLU A 304 8.80 5.03 31.19
N GLN A 305 8.04 3.93 31.11
CA GLN A 305 8.23 2.76 31.97
C GLN A 305 9.62 2.16 31.76
N LEU A 306 10.05 2.01 30.50
CA LEU A 306 11.38 1.52 30.16
C LEU A 306 12.44 2.50 30.65
N ALA A 307 12.29 3.79 30.41
CA ALA A 307 13.23 4.82 30.85
C ALA A 307 13.31 4.94 32.39
N LYS A 308 12.20 4.80 33.11
CA LYS A 308 12.16 4.75 34.58
C LYS A 308 12.70 3.43 35.14
N SER A 309 12.57 2.33 34.38
CA SER A 309 13.16 1.03 34.73
C SER A 309 14.67 1.01 34.51
N VAL A 310 15.21 1.94 33.70
CA VAL A 310 16.64 2.23 33.68
C VAL A 310 16.96 2.91 35.01
N PRO A 311 17.81 2.29 35.86
CA PRO A 311 18.14 2.87 37.16
C PRO A 311 18.73 4.27 36.99
N SER A 312 18.14 5.26 37.66
CA SER A 312 18.56 6.68 37.64
C SER A 312 19.99 6.92 38.17
N LYS A 313 20.59 5.90 38.80
CA LYS A 313 22.02 5.79 39.07
C LYS A 313 22.52 4.42 38.63
N VAL A 314 23.42 4.42 37.66
CA VAL A 314 24.12 3.23 37.14
C VAL A 314 25.40 2.99 37.95
N GLU A 315 25.35 3.13 39.28
CA GLU A 315 26.49 2.75 40.12
C GLU A 315 26.58 1.22 40.12
N GLY A 316 27.58 0.68 39.43
CA GLY A 316 27.92 -0.75 39.44
C GLY A 316 27.44 -1.61 38.27
N LYS A 317 26.92 -1.03 37.17
CA LYS A 317 26.74 -1.76 35.91
C LYS A 317 27.66 -1.22 34.80
N SER A 318 28.24 -2.12 34.02
CA SER A 318 29.15 -1.85 32.90
C SER A 318 28.43 -1.40 31.61
N TRP A 319 27.54 -0.41 31.72
CA TRP A 319 26.93 0.23 30.55
C TRP A 319 27.74 1.48 30.20
N GLN A 320 28.00 1.68 28.92
CA GLN A 320 28.71 2.84 28.40
C GLN A 320 27.80 3.60 27.45
N TRP A 321 27.73 4.92 27.61
CA TRP A 321 27.17 5.81 26.60
C TRP A 321 28.24 6.04 25.53
N ILE A 322 27.88 5.83 24.26
CA ILE A 322 28.76 6.04 23.11
C ILE A 322 28.17 7.20 22.31
N ASP A 323 28.98 8.23 22.07
CA ASP A 323 28.66 9.29 21.13
C ASP A 323 28.81 8.76 19.70
N ASP A 324 27.69 8.50 19.02
CA ASP A 324 27.62 7.90 17.67
C ASP A 324 27.33 8.92 16.55
N HIS A 325 27.53 10.21 16.85
CA HIS A 325 27.27 11.32 15.93
C HIS A 325 28.28 11.42 14.77
N GLN A 326 29.36 10.62 14.79
CA GLN A 326 30.36 10.60 13.72
C GLN A 326 30.38 9.27 12.98
N ALA A 327 30.32 9.36 11.65
CA ALA A 327 30.59 8.21 10.80
C ALA A 327 32.05 7.75 10.96
N PRO A 328 32.35 6.44 10.79
CA PRO A 328 33.72 5.95 10.79
C PRO A 328 34.59 6.71 9.78
N ALA A 329 35.85 7.00 10.11
CA ALA A 329 36.75 7.66 9.16
C ALA A 329 36.95 6.80 7.90
N VAL A 330 37.27 7.46 6.77
CA VAL A 330 37.77 6.75 5.58
C VAL A 330 39.27 6.57 5.78
N GLU A 331 39.73 5.32 5.91
CA GLU A 331 41.14 5.01 6.10
C GLU A 331 41.97 5.33 4.84
N GLU A 332 43.27 5.52 5.02
CA GLU A 332 44.20 5.76 3.93
C GLU A 332 44.20 4.55 2.96
N GLY A 333 43.99 4.82 1.67
CA GLY A 333 43.76 3.78 0.66
C GLY A 333 42.31 3.26 0.57
N GLY A 334 41.40 3.75 1.43
CA GLY A 334 39.97 3.44 1.37
C GLY A 334 39.32 4.01 0.12
N HIS A 335 38.75 3.14 -0.73
CA HIS A 335 38.09 3.56 -1.96
C HIS A 335 36.61 3.85 -1.73
N VAL A 336 36.19 5.11 -1.94
CA VAL A 336 34.78 5.51 -1.96
C VAL A 336 34.39 5.88 -3.39
N SER A 337 33.47 5.12 -3.97
CA SER A 337 32.98 5.34 -5.32
C SER A 337 31.91 6.44 -5.34
N GLY A 338 31.86 7.25 -6.39
CA GLY A 338 30.86 8.33 -6.52
C GLY A 338 31.26 9.51 -7.40
N GLY A 339 32.51 9.56 -7.86
CA GLY A 339 33.00 10.57 -8.80
C GLY A 339 32.84 12.00 -8.25
N THR A 340 32.57 12.95 -9.15
CA THR A 340 32.35 14.36 -8.78
C THR A 340 31.09 14.55 -7.92
N GLY A 341 30.10 13.67 -8.05
CA GLY A 341 28.87 13.71 -7.24
C GLY A 341 29.13 13.53 -5.75
N LEU A 342 30.06 12.62 -5.39
CA LEU A 342 30.50 12.44 -4.00
C LEU A 342 31.10 13.73 -3.43
N LEU A 343 32.00 14.37 -4.18
CA LEU A 343 32.64 15.62 -3.74
C LEU A 343 31.62 16.75 -3.56
N LYS A 344 30.66 16.86 -4.48
CA LYS A 344 29.55 17.81 -4.38
C LYS A 344 28.68 17.53 -3.15
N ALA A 345 28.30 16.27 -2.92
CA ALA A 345 27.51 15.88 -1.75
C ALA A 345 28.28 16.16 -0.45
N GLN A 346 29.57 15.86 -0.40
CA GLN A 346 30.44 16.11 0.76
C GLN A 346 30.54 17.60 1.08
N ALA A 347 30.65 18.45 0.05
CA ALA A 347 30.70 19.90 0.20
C ALA A 347 29.38 20.50 0.69
N ILE A 348 28.24 19.92 0.29
CA ILE A 348 26.91 20.37 0.74
C ILE A 348 26.59 19.85 2.15
N CYS A 349 26.75 18.54 2.36
CA CYS A 349 26.42 17.86 3.61
C CYS A 349 27.22 16.53 3.73
N PRO A 350 28.25 16.48 4.60
CA PRO A 350 29.05 15.26 4.83
C PRO A 350 28.22 14.04 5.24
N ALA A 351 27.12 14.24 5.99
CA ALA A 351 26.23 13.15 6.38
C ALA A 351 25.52 12.53 5.17
N TRP A 352 25.03 13.35 4.23
CA TRP A 352 24.41 12.84 3.00
C TRP A 352 25.41 12.10 2.12
N ALA A 353 26.64 12.59 2.02
CA ALA A 353 27.71 11.91 1.31
C ALA A 353 27.98 10.52 1.92
N PHE A 354 28.04 10.43 3.26
CA PHE A 354 28.17 9.17 3.98
C PHE A 354 27.00 8.22 3.69
N TYR A 355 25.75 8.66 3.85
CA TYR A 355 24.59 7.80 3.63
C TYR A 355 24.50 7.29 2.19
N GLN A 356 24.64 8.18 1.20
CA GLN A 356 24.42 7.84 -0.20
C GLN A 356 25.56 7.04 -0.83
N TYR A 357 26.82 7.37 -0.50
CA TYR A 357 27.99 6.82 -1.19
C TYR A 357 28.77 5.78 -0.39
N ARG A 358 28.66 5.79 0.95
CA ARG A 358 29.30 4.77 1.80
C ARG A 358 28.32 3.72 2.30
N LEU A 359 27.09 4.10 2.68
CA LEU A 359 26.05 3.13 3.06
C LEU A 359 25.16 2.71 1.89
N HIS A 360 25.30 3.34 0.73
CA HIS A 360 24.44 3.13 -0.44
C HIS A 360 22.94 3.30 -0.16
N ALA A 361 22.60 4.08 0.87
CA ALA A 361 21.23 4.42 1.23
C ALA A 361 20.66 5.42 0.21
N LYS A 362 20.12 4.87 -0.88
CA LYS A 362 19.46 5.61 -1.94
C LYS A 362 17.98 5.28 -1.94
N ALA A 363 17.16 6.28 -2.26
CA ALA A 363 15.75 6.03 -2.55
C ALA A 363 15.65 5.01 -3.69
N LEU A 364 14.69 4.10 -3.59
CA LEU A 364 14.34 3.23 -4.70
C LEU A 364 13.85 4.09 -5.87
N LYS A 365 14.10 3.65 -7.10
CA LYS A 365 13.51 4.29 -8.26
C LYS A 365 11.98 4.24 -8.15
N GLU A 366 11.33 5.28 -8.63
CA GLU A 366 9.89 5.29 -8.81
C GLU A 366 9.59 4.89 -10.26
N PRO A 367 8.68 3.92 -10.47
CA PRO A 367 8.31 3.54 -11.82
C PRO A 367 7.52 4.66 -12.48
N VAL A 368 7.85 4.95 -13.74
CA VAL A 368 7.16 5.94 -14.55
C VAL A 368 6.53 5.29 -15.77
N ASP A 369 5.49 5.92 -16.32
CA ASP A 369 5.03 5.61 -17.67
C ASP A 369 5.81 6.48 -18.67
N GLY A 370 6.44 5.84 -19.65
CA GLY A 370 7.26 6.53 -20.65
C GLY A 370 8.72 6.69 -20.22
N LEU A 371 9.32 7.83 -20.59
CA LEU A 371 10.73 8.13 -20.36
C LEU A 371 10.94 8.92 -19.08
N ASP A 372 11.85 8.45 -18.23
CA ASP A 372 12.29 9.20 -17.06
C ASP A 372 13.16 10.42 -17.46
N VAL A 373 13.47 11.29 -16.50
CA VAL A 373 14.26 12.51 -16.76
C VAL A 373 15.68 12.16 -17.26
N MET A 374 16.23 11.04 -16.78
CA MET A 374 17.56 10.59 -17.15
C MET A 374 17.58 10.05 -18.58
N ASP A 375 16.59 9.25 -18.96
CA ASP A 375 16.41 8.73 -20.32
C ASP A 375 16.27 9.89 -21.32
N ARG A 376 15.44 10.88 -20.99
CA ARG A 376 15.28 12.09 -21.81
C ARG A 376 16.58 12.87 -21.97
N GLY A 377 17.40 12.95 -20.93
CA GLY A 377 18.71 13.59 -20.98
C GLY A 377 19.70 12.80 -21.84
N ASN A 378 19.74 11.47 -21.66
CA ASN A 378 20.60 10.58 -22.44
C ASN A 378 20.27 10.64 -23.93
N LEU A 379 18.98 10.67 -24.30
CA LEU A 379 18.56 10.82 -25.69
C LEU A 379 19.05 12.13 -26.31
N VAL A 380 19.01 13.24 -25.57
CA VAL A 380 19.56 14.53 -26.04
C VAL A 380 21.05 14.41 -26.32
N HIS A 381 21.81 13.82 -25.39
CA HIS A 381 23.25 13.60 -25.57
C HIS A 381 23.55 12.71 -26.78
N GLN A 382 22.80 11.62 -26.96
CA GLN A 382 22.99 10.70 -28.07
C GLN A 382 22.63 11.34 -29.42
N VAL A 383 21.60 12.19 -29.48
CA VAL A 383 21.25 12.92 -30.70
C VAL A 383 22.34 13.94 -31.04
N LEU A 384 22.88 14.66 -30.05
CA LEU A 384 24.01 15.56 -30.25
C LEU A 384 25.25 14.79 -30.73
N GLU A 385 25.58 13.67 -30.10
CA GLU A 385 26.70 12.80 -30.51
C GLU A 385 26.52 12.32 -31.95
N ALA A 386 25.34 11.81 -32.30
CA ALA A 386 25.02 11.37 -33.66
C ALA A 386 25.03 12.52 -34.67
N PHE A 387 24.67 13.74 -34.25
CA PHE A 387 24.75 14.94 -35.09
C PHE A 387 26.19 15.37 -35.33
N TRP A 388 27.09 15.25 -34.34
CA TRP A 388 28.49 15.66 -34.43
C TRP A 388 29.43 14.58 -34.96
N ASP A 389 28.97 13.33 -35.08
CA ASP A 389 29.79 12.22 -35.58
C ASP A 389 30.40 12.53 -36.96
N GLY A 390 31.73 12.68 -36.99
CA GLY A 390 32.50 13.04 -38.19
C GLY A 390 32.32 14.48 -38.69
N ARG A 391 31.79 15.39 -37.87
CA ARG A 391 31.48 16.79 -38.23
C ARG A 391 32.10 17.78 -37.24
N ASP A 392 32.29 19.02 -37.69
CA ASP A 392 32.91 20.09 -36.90
C ASP A 392 32.13 21.42 -37.00
N SER A 393 32.61 22.45 -36.30
CA SER A 393 31.92 23.74 -36.26
C SER A 393 31.80 24.41 -37.63
N GLU A 394 32.66 24.09 -38.59
CA GLU A 394 32.59 24.65 -39.95
C GLU A 394 31.41 24.03 -40.71
N TYR A 395 31.13 22.74 -40.52
CA TYR A 395 29.93 22.09 -41.02
C TYR A 395 28.65 22.79 -40.54
N LEU A 396 28.56 23.10 -39.24
CA LEU A 396 27.39 23.78 -38.66
C LEU A 396 27.17 25.18 -39.24
N GLN A 397 28.24 25.96 -39.43
CA GLN A 397 28.13 27.34 -39.96
C GLN A 397 27.69 27.39 -41.43
N ASN A 398 27.97 26.33 -42.19
CA ASN A 398 27.63 26.24 -43.61
C ASN A 398 26.26 25.59 -43.89
N LEU A 399 25.58 25.08 -42.85
CA LEU A 399 24.27 24.48 -42.97
C LEU A 399 23.18 25.55 -43.13
N SER A 400 22.24 25.31 -44.07
CA SER A 400 20.98 26.04 -44.09
C SER A 400 20.07 25.57 -42.95
N ALA A 401 19.06 26.37 -42.59
CA ALA A 401 18.09 25.97 -41.56
C ALA A 401 17.34 24.68 -41.95
N ASP A 402 16.99 24.52 -43.22
CA ASP A 402 16.30 23.33 -43.73
C ASP A 402 17.21 22.09 -43.69
N ASP A 403 18.48 22.23 -44.10
CA ASP A 403 19.43 21.11 -44.06
C ASP A 403 19.78 20.70 -42.62
N MET A 404 19.86 21.66 -41.70
CA MET A 404 20.08 21.39 -40.27
C MET A 404 18.92 20.60 -39.69
N GLN A 405 17.68 20.98 -40.02
CA GLN A 405 16.50 20.28 -39.56
C GLN A 405 16.46 18.84 -40.10
N ILE A 406 16.77 18.61 -41.39
CA ILE A 406 16.86 17.26 -41.97
C ILE A 406 17.93 16.43 -41.26
N ALA A 407 19.11 17.01 -40.99
CA ALA A 407 20.20 16.32 -40.30
C ALA A 407 19.82 15.91 -38.88
N LEU A 408 19.14 16.78 -38.14
CA LEU A 408 18.67 16.51 -36.78
C LEU A 408 17.54 15.49 -36.74
N GLU A 409 16.59 15.56 -37.66
CA GLU A 409 15.52 14.57 -37.78
C GLU A 409 16.09 13.17 -38.07
N SER A 410 17.09 13.07 -38.95
CA SER A 410 17.78 11.81 -39.25
C SER A 410 18.57 11.27 -38.04
N ALA A 411 19.27 12.14 -37.31
CA ALA A 411 19.98 11.76 -36.09
C ALA A 411 18.99 11.27 -35.00
N ALA A 412 17.89 11.98 -34.80
CA ALA A 412 16.83 11.60 -33.87
C ALA A 412 16.18 10.28 -34.25
N ASP A 413 15.89 10.03 -35.53
CA ASP A 413 15.36 8.74 -35.99
C ASP A 413 16.31 7.59 -35.69
N LYS A 414 17.62 7.76 -35.96
CA LYS A 414 18.63 6.74 -35.67
C LYS A 414 18.71 6.42 -34.18
N VAL A 415 18.76 7.44 -33.33
CA VAL A 415 18.86 7.29 -31.87
C VAL A 415 17.58 6.67 -31.30
N LEU A 416 16.40 7.16 -31.69
CA LEU A 416 15.13 6.64 -31.22
C LEU A 416 14.88 5.20 -31.71
N ALA A 417 15.32 4.83 -32.91
CA ALA A 417 15.22 3.46 -33.40
C ALA A 417 16.07 2.50 -32.55
N LEU A 418 17.32 2.86 -32.25
CA LEU A 418 18.20 2.07 -31.38
C LEU A 418 17.66 1.98 -29.96
N PHE A 419 17.18 3.10 -29.42
CA PHE A 419 16.59 3.16 -28.09
C PHE A 419 15.34 2.28 -27.99
N ASN A 420 14.45 2.36 -28.98
CA ASN A 420 13.22 1.57 -29.01
C ASN A 420 13.51 0.07 -29.21
N GLN A 421 14.60 -0.29 -29.91
CA GLN A 421 15.03 -1.66 -30.09
C GLN A 421 15.68 -2.25 -28.83
N ALA A 422 16.36 -1.42 -28.04
CA ALA A 422 16.94 -1.81 -26.75
C ALA A 422 15.87 -1.97 -25.65
N HIS A 423 14.70 -1.35 -25.82
CA HIS A 423 13.56 -1.54 -24.96
C HIS A 423 12.83 -2.85 -25.27
N ASP A 424 12.51 -3.60 -24.21
CA ASP A 424 11.83 -4.89 -24.34
C ASP A 424 10.36 -4.75 -24.82
N GLU A 425 9.72 -3.59 -24.62
CA GLU A 425 8.43 -3.24 -25.24
C GLU A 425 8.59 -1.96 -26.06
N ALA A 426 8.32 -2.05 -27.36
CA ALA A 426 8.42 -0.90 -28.25
C ALA A 426 7.38 0.16 -27.89
N PHE A 427 7.82 1.40 -27.74
CA PHE A 427 6.95 2.55 -27.63
C PHE A 427 6.08 2.69 -28.89
N SER A 428 4.88 3.22 -28.71
CA SER A 428 3.97 3.48 -29.84
C SER A 428 4.61 4.45 -30.85
N SER A 429 4.25 4.32 -32.13
CA SER A 429 4.72 5.23 -33.18
C SER A 429 4.39 6.70 -32.87
N VAL A 430 3.23 6.94 -32.27
CA VAL A 430 2.81 8.28 -31.82
C VAL A 430 3.75 8.83 -30.75
N PHE A 431 4.14 8.01 -29.77
CA PHE A 431 5.08 8.41 -28.74
C PHE A 431 6.46 8.75 -29.32
N ILE A 432 6.98 7.89 -30.19
CA ILE A 432 8.28 8.11 -30.86
C ILE A 432 8.25 9.39 -31.70
N GLN A 433 7.16 9.66 -32.42
CA GLN A 433 7.02 10.89 -33.20
C GLN A 433 7.02 12.14 -32.32
N LEU A 434 6.27 12.14 -31.21
CA LEU A 434 6.25 13.27 -30.28
C LEU A 434 7.62 13.49 -29.62
N GLU A 435 8.33 12.41 -29.29
CA GLU A 435 9.67 12.49 -28.71
C GLU A 435 10.70 12.99 -29.73
N LYS A 436 10.58 12.60 -31.01
CA LYS A 436 11.39 13.15 -32.11
C LYS A 436 11.22 14.66 -32.22
N GLU A 437 9.98 15.15 -32.29
CA GLU A 437 9.69 16.59 -32.38
C GLU A 437 10.27 17.35 -31.19
N ARG A 438 10.15 16.78 -29.98
CA ARG A 438 10.75 17.34 -28.76
C ARG A 438 12.27 17.41 -28.85
N LEU A 439 12.93 16.32 -29.26
CA LEU A 439 14.39 16.22 -29.34
C LEU A 439 14.95 17.19 -30.39
N VAL A 440 14.38 17.22 -31.59
CA VAL A 440 14.81 18.13 -32.66
C VAL A 440 14.69 19.57 -32.22
N LYS A 441 13.56 19.96 -31.62
CA LYS A 441 13.35 21.33 -31.11
C LYS A 441 14.38 21.70 -30.03
N LEU A 442 14.64 20.80 -29.09
CA LEU A 442 15.54 21.06 -27.97
C LEU A 442 17.01 21.14 -28.42
N VAL A 443 17.43 20.23 -29.30
CA VAL A 443 18.80 20.21 -29.84
C VAL A 443 19.04 21.39 -30.77
N THR A 444 18.03 21.79 -31.56
CA THR A 444 18.11 23.01 -32.40
C THR A 444 18.38 24.24 -31.53
N ALA A 445 17.61 24.43 -30.44
CA ALA A 445 17.85 25.54 -29.51
C ALA A 445 19.27 25.48 -28.92
N TRP A 446 19.75 24.29 -28.57
CA TRP A 446 21.12 24.11 -28.05
C TRP A 446 22.22 24.46 -29.06
N LEU A 447 22.01 24.20 -30.35
CA LEU A 447 23.01 24.47 -31.39
C LEU A 447 23.00 25.93 -31.88
N VAL A 448 21.91 26.65 -31.64
CA VAL A 448 21.73 28.04 -32.09
C VAL A 448 21.94 29.05 -30.96
N ASP A 449 21.51 28.73 -29.73
CA ASP A 449 21.49 29.67 -28.60
C ASP A 449 22.67 29.51 -27.63
N VAL A 450 23.43 28.41 -27.71
CA VAL A 450 24.60 28.10 -26.86
C VAL A 450 25.85 28.02 -27.72
#